data_AF-A0AAD3H8C7-F1
#
_entry.id   AF-A0AAD3H8C7-F1
#
_cell.length_a   1.000
_cell.length_b   1.000
_cell.length_c   1.000
_cell.angle_alpha   90.00
_cell.angle_beta   90.00
_cell.angle_gamma   90.00
#
_symmetry.space_group_name_H-M   'P 1'
#
loop_
_entity.id
_entity.type
_entity.pdbx_description
1 polymer ?
#
loop_
_entity_poly.entity_id
_entity_poly.type
_entity_poly.pdbx_seq_one_letter_code
_entity_poly.pdbx_strand_id
1 'polypeptide(L)'
;MPKIKSLSKKGKKNANATLLGRILPIMIMLLMLYITTIEDNSRETLDFSSNQEKSHSYEFEQVDRIPLPAWTPPAPYYDKSGSFSRDEEDEDGVDADEDGNEDGVVDADEDGIDADEDGQEDVKGNEVNQEESIATADEGETNDEKAKMATATVTKQNSTSAHKINSDLVMSGNRDLFTADVVWKLLVQEAVAYRNENSNITMNLMEVGMHSADQCLKIARNDLQAYCVEPSPNSQKRIMRKFEKTDKSVLKNVRYFQMAASNETGKELDFSSGGGTGDHVGGSIDIWTMSKFSSNNTFSSDKDIVKVQSVAIDDIISNKITATKDFAREMAGNKTTNDIDFMYALKIDTQGFEPVVFSGLHSTIENQKADTILLEFWPKGMDFMNDATEKCAKPVEILEFLAKNDYQLFAMENIGHPKSPDNGGYLNKFDRNNIPFDNLKEFCMWYYNLEDRFPSEEYKMGYWTDILAVSSKARFAKSPATDLGKILQKHVSN
;
A
#
# COMPACT_ATOMS: atom_id res chain seq x y z
N MET A 1 -68.65 -20.02 -13.77
CA MET A 1 -68.16 -19.70 -12.41
C MET A 1 -68.90 -20.54 -11.36
N PRO A 2 -68.23 -21.50 -10.71
CA PRO A 2 -68.69 -22.05 -9.43
C PRO A 2 -67.75 -21.70 -8.26
N LYS A 3 -68.35 -21.47 -7.08
CA LYS A 3 -67.67 -21.17 -5.81
C LYS A 3 -66.99 -22.42 -5.24
N ILE A 4 -65.72 -22.31 -4.85
CA ILE A 4 -65.01 -23.33 -4.06
C ILE A 4 -64.83 -22.83 -2.63
N LYS A 5 -65.17 -23.71 -1.67
CA LYS A 5 -65.22 -23.52 -0.23
C LYS A 5 -63.83 -23.50 0.41
N SER A 6 -63.70 -22.71 1.47
CA SER A 6 -62.53 -22.65 2.35
C SER A 6 -62.38 -23.91 3.22
N LEU A 7 -61.13 -24.37 3.38
CA LEU A 7 -60.75 -25.41 4.34
C LEU A 7 -59.92 -24.80 5.47
N SER A 8 -60.38 -25.11 6.68
CA SER A 8 -59.82 -24.77 7.99
C SER A 8 -58.52 -25.55 8.28
N LYS A 9 -57.47 -24.84 8.70
CA LYS A 9 -56.23 -25.44 9.25
C LYS A 9 -56.31 -25.50 10.78
N LYS A 10 -56.40 -26.71 11.31
CA LYS A 10 -56.15 -27.04 12.73
C LYS A 10 -54.65 -27.12 13.01
N GLY A 11 -54.26 -26.64 14.18
CA GLY A 11 -52.87 -26.39 14.58
C GLY A 11 -52.01 -27.61 14.90
N LYS A 12 -50.70 -27.41 14.77
CA LYS A 12 -49.64 -28.25 15.35
C LYS A 12 -49.05 -27.51 16.55
N LYS A 13 -49.15 -28.13 17.73
CA LYS A 13 -48.54 -27.65 18.98
C LYS A 13 -47.05 -28.02 19.02
N ASN A 14 -46.30 -27.15 19.69
CA ASN A 14 -44.85 -27.11 19.91
C ASN A 14 -44.24 -28.42 20.44
N ALA A 15 -43.29 -28.98 19.70
CA ALA A 15 -42.39 -30.05 20.15
C ALA A 15 -40.93 -29.56 20.39
N ASN A 16 -40.62 -28.30 20.09
CA ASN A 16 -39.24 -27.80 20.12
C ASN A 16 -38.75 -27.30 21.49
N ALA A 17 -39.66 -27.05 22.44
CA ALA A 17 -39.28 -26.52 23.76
C ALA A 17 -38.59 -27.56 24.68
N THR A 18 -38.83 -28.85 24.46
CA THR A 18 -38.32 -29.91 25.35
C THR A 18 -36.90 -30.34 25.00
N LEU A 19 -36.45 -30.11 23.77
CA LEU A 19 -35.11 -30.49 23.31
C LEU A 19 -34.04 -29.48 23.77
N LEU A 20 -34.35 -28.18 23.71
CA LEU A 20 -33.46 -27.11 24.18
C LEU A 20 -33.18 -27.19 25.69
N GLY A 21 -34.17 -27.59 26.49
CA GLY A 21 -34.00 -27.74 27.95
C GLY A 21 -33.05 -28.87 28.37
N ARG A 22 -32.75 -29.82 27.48
CA ARG A 22 -31.82 -30.94 27.77
C ARG A 22 -30.40 -30.72 27.27
N ILE A 23 -30.22 -29.90 26.24
CA ILE A 23 -28.91 -29.66 25.61
C ILE A 23 -28.12 -28.58 26.36
N LEU A 24 -28.80 -27.55 26.87
CA LEU A 24 -28.15 -26.42 27.51
C LEU A 24 -27.29 -26.77 28.75
N PRO A 25 -27.72 -27.66 29.67
CA PRO A 25 -26.88 -28.04 30.81
C PRO A 25 -25.62 -28.81 30.42
N ILE A 26 -25.68 -29.59 29.33
CA ILE A 26 -24.56 -30.38 28.82
C ILE A 26 -23.50 -29.45 28.21
N MET A 27 -23.93 -28.43 27.45
CA MET A 27 -22.98 -27.45 26.90
C MET A 27 -22.30 -26.62 28.00
N ILE A 28 -23.04 -26.24 29.06
CA ILE A 28 -22.45 -25.52 30.21
C ILE A 28 -21.41 -26.40 30.93
N MET A 29 -21.69 -27.69 31.10
CA MET A 29 -20.76 -28.62 31.75
C MET A 29 -19.49 -28.83 30.89
N LEU A 30 -19.62 -28.93 29.57
CA LEU A 30 -18.48 -29.03 28.65
C LEU A 30 -17.64 -27.74 28.63
N LEU A 31 -18.28 -26.57 28.68
CA LEU A 31 -17.58 -25.29 28.76
C LEU A 31 -16.79 -25.15 30.08
N MET A 32 -17.38 -25.57 31.20
CA MET A 32 -16.68 -25.58 32.50
C MET A 32 -15.49 -26.54 32.52
N LEU A 33 -15.63 -27.74 31.94
CA LEU A 33 -14.53 -28.68 31.79
C LEU A 33 -13.40 -28.10 30.93
N TYR A 34 -13.73 -27.44 29.83
CA TYR A 34 -12.75 -26.79 28.96
C TYR A 34 -11.98 -25.67 29.67
N ILE A 35 -12.66 -24.85 30.48
CA ILE A 35 -12.02 -23.77 31.25
C ILE A 35 -11.06 -24.36 32.30
N THR A 36 -11.43 -25.43 33.00
CA THR A 36 -10.54 -26.06 33.99
C THR A 36 -9.28 -26.64 33.37
N THR A 37 -9.35 -27.20 32.15
CA THR A 37 -8.16 -27.74 31.47
C THR A 37 -7.20 -26.64 31.01
N ILE A 38 -7.70 -25.44 30.71
CA ILE A 38 -6.87 -24.29 30.35
C ILE A 38 -6.13 -23.76 31.59
N GLU A 39 -6.78 -23.71 32.75
CA GLU A 39 -6.14 -23.25 33.99
C GLU A 39 -5.03 -24.20 34.45
N ASP A 40 -5.20 -25.53 34.32
CA ASP A 40 -4.15 -26.49 34.69
C ASP A 40 -2.92 -26.43 33.77
N ASN A 41 -3.10 -26.24 32.46
CA ASN A 41 -1.97 -26.05 31.53
C ASN A 41 -1.22 -24.72 31.72
N SER A 42 -1.84 -23.73 32.38
CA SER A 42 -1.21 -22.43 32.64
C SER A 42 -0.31 -22.42 33.89
N ARG A 43 -0.35 -23.48 34.71
CA ARG A 43 0.46 -23.60 35.94
C ARG A 43 1.75 -24.40 35.79
N GLU A 44 1.93 -25.17 34.71
CA GLU A 44 3.15 -25.96 34.49
C GLU A 44 4.31 -25.20 33.81
N THR A 45 4.14 -23.93 33.43
CA THR A 45 5.18 -23.15 32.73
C THR A 45 5.95 -22.15 33.59
N LEU A 46 5.79 -22.19 34.92
CA LEU A 46 6.49 -21.32 35.88
C LEU A 46 7.38 -22.10 36.84
N ASP A 47 8.26 -22.97 36.35
CA ASP A 47 9.44 -23.39 37.14
C ASP A 47 10.53 -24.03 36.27
N PHE A 48 11.32 -23.24 35.54
CA PHE A 48 12.64 -23.68 35.08
C PHE A 48 13.58 -22.48 34.92
N SER A 49 14.26 -22.12 36.01
CA SER A 49 15.51 -21.37 35.98
C SER A 49 16.63 -22.21 36.60
N SER A 50 17.84 -22.03 36.06
CA SER A 50 19.12 -22.62 36.43
C SER A 50 19.42 -24.02 35.86
N ASN A 51 20.23 -24.05 34.79
CA ASN A 51 21.55 -24.68 34.88
C ASN A 51 22.45 -24.42 33.65
N GLN A 52 23.59 -23.81 33.97
CA GLN A 52 24.96 -24.06 33.51
C GLN A 52 25.29 -24.23 32.02
N GLU A 53 26.12 -23.28 31.58
CA GLU A 53 27.08 -23.33 30.48
C GLU A 53 27.80 -24.69 30.34
N LYS A 54 27.75 -25.25 29.12
CA LYS A 54 28.88 -25.97 28.53
C LYS A 54 28.96 -25.64 27.04
N SER A 55 30.02 -24.93 26.67
CA SER A 55 30.45 -24.75 25.29
C SER A 55 30.94 -26.08 24.72
N HIS A 56 30.39 -26.48 23.58
CA HIS A 56 30.98 -27.50 22.71
C HIS A 56 31.30 -26.83 21.38
N SER A 57 32.60 -26.65 21.12
CA SER A 57 33.14 -26.29 19.83
C SER A 57 32.97 -27.47 18.88
N TYR A 58 32.17 -27.30 17.83
CA TYR A 58 32.16 -28.21 16.68
C TYR A 58 33.12 -27.67 15.62
N GLU A 59 34.20 -28.41 15.37
CA GLU A 59 34.99 -28.28 14.15
C GLU A 59 34.14 -28.76 12.96
N PHE A 60 33.92 -27.90 11.99
CA PHE A 60 33.37 -28.28 10.69
C PHE A 60 34.52 -28.69 9.77
N GLU A 61 34.58 -29.98 9.42
CA GLU A 61 35.39 -30.46 8.31
C GLU A 61 34.88 -29.85 6.99
N GLN A 62 35.80 -29.30 6.20
CA GLN A 62 35.57 -28.89 4.82
C GLN A 62 35.22 -30.12 3.99
N VAL A 63 33.98 -30.20 3.50
CA VAL A 63 33.58 -31.19 2.49
C VAL A 63 33.74 -30.56 1.11
N ASP A 64 34.61 -31.15 0.30
CA ASP A 64 34.85 -30.76 -1.09
C ASP A 64 33.55 -30.81 -1.92
N ARG A 65 33.29 -29.73 -2.66
CA ARG A 65 32.12 -29.60 -3.54
C ARG A 65 32.23 -30.55 -4.73
N ILE A 66 31.37 -31.56 -4.78
CA ILE A 66 31.15 -32.38 -5.98
C ILE A 66 30.32 -31.56 -6.99
N PRO A 67 30.74 -31.44 -8.26
CA PRO A 67 29.93 -30.79 -9.28
C PRO A 67 28.68 -31.63 -9.58
N LEU A 68 27.50 -31.00 -9.48
CA LEU A 68 26.23 -31.64 -9.82
C LEU A 68 26.12 -31.83 -11.35
N PRO A 69 25.59 -32.98 -11.83
CA PRO A 69 25.37 -33.21 -13.24
C PRO A 69 24.21 -32.35 -13.78
N ALA A 70 24.31 -31.98 -15.06
CA ALA A 70 23.26 -31.27 -15.79
C ALA A 70 21.94 -32.06 -15.72
N TRP A 71 20.91 -31.44 -15.15
CA TRP A 71 19.60 -32.06 -14.96
C TRP A 71 18.63 -31.61 -16.05
N THR A 72 18.10 -32.58 -16.79
CA THR A 72 16.93 -32.42 -17.66
C THR A 72 15.66 -32.76 -16.89
N PRO A 73 14.62 -31.91 -16.90
CA PRO A 73 13.40 -32.16 -16.16
C PRO A 73 12.63 -33.38 -16.69
N PRO A 74 12.00 -34.18 -15.82
CA PRO A 74 11.08 -35.23 -16.24
C PRO A 74 9.80 -34.63 -16.84
N ALA A 75 9.23 -35.33 -17.82
CA ALA A 75 7.96 -34.96 -18.44
C ALA A 75 6.81 -34.90 -17.41
N PRO A 76 5.91 -33.92 -17.51
CA PRO A 76 4.85 -33.73 -16.51
C PRO A 76 3.84 -34.89 -16.52
N TYR A 77 3.59 -35.42 -15.32
CA TYR A 77 2.52 -36.36 -15.03
C TYR A 77 1.24 -35.56 -14.75
N TYR A 78 0.25 -35.67 -15.64
CA TYR A 78 -1.06 -35.03 -15.47
C TYR A 78 -1.92 -35.85 -14.51
N ASP A 79 -2.24 -35.29 -13.34
CA ASP A 79 -3.36 -35.78 -12.52
C ASP A 79 -4.53 -34.79 -12.64
N LYS A 80 -5.68 -35.30 -13.13
CA LYS A 80 -6.92 -34.56 -13.34
C LYS A 80 -7.89 -34.87 -12.21
N SER A 81 -7.69 -34.33 -11.02
CA SER A 81 -8.78 -34.09 -10.05
C SER A 81 -8.24 -33.44 -8.78
N GLY A 82 -8.43 -32.13 -8.66
CA GLY A 82 -8.09 -31.39 -7.45
C GLY A 82 -8.51 -29.93 -7.57
N SER A 83 -9.81 -29.68 -7.73
CA SER A 83 -10.37 -28.32 -7.66
C SER A 83 -10.22 -27.78 -6.24
N PHE A 84 -9.34 -26.80 -6.07
CA PHE A 84 -9.24 -25.97 -4.88
C PHE A 84 -10.31 -24.87 -5.00
N SER A 85 -11.40 -24.97 -4.24
CA SER A 85 -12.35 -23.88 -4.06
C SER A 85 -11.76 -22.90 -3.05
N ARG A 86 -11.34 -21.73 -3.53
CA ARG A 86 -11.04 -20.57 -2.70
C ARG A 86 -12.36 -19.81 -2.55
N ASP A 87 -12.73 -19.47 -1.31
CA ASP A 87 -13.98 -18.79 -0.97
C ASP A 87 -14.13 -17.53 -1.85
N GLU A 88 -15.14 -17.55 -2.72
CA GLU A 88 -15.62 -16.38 -3.44
C GLU A 88 -16.15 -15.41 -2.38
N GLU A 89 -15.47 -14.27 -2.24
CA GLU A 89 -16.08 -13.12 -1.56
C GLU A 89 -17.30 -12.72 -2.36
N ASP A 90 -18.44 -12.67 -1.69
CA ASP A 90 -19.75 -12.29 -2.24
C ASP A 90 -19.62 -10.99 -3.05
N GLU A 91 -19.61 -11.12 -4.38
CA GLU A 91 -19.96 -10.03 -5.28
C GLU A 91 -21.42 -9.69 -5.00
N ASP A 92 -21.64 -8.69 -4.12
CA ASP A 92 -22.95 -8.08 -3.91
C ASP A 92 -23.53 -7.69 -5.27
N GLY A 93 -24.61 -8.39 -5.63
CA GLY A 93 -25.30 -8.24 -6.91
C GLY A 93 -25.59 -6.79 -7.23
N VAL A 94 -25.23 -6.41 -8.45
CA VAL A 94 -25.66 -5.17 -9.08
C VAL A 94 -27.18 -5.25 -9.24
N ASP A 95 -27.91 -4.54 -8.38
CA ASP A 95 -29.32 -4.27 -8.58
C ASP A 95 -29.47 -3.50 -9.90
N ALA A 96 -30.14 -4.13 -10.86
CA ALA A 96 -30.58 -3.49 -12.08
C ALA A 96 -31.73 -2.54 -11.72
N ASP A 97 -31.50 -1.24 -11.81
CA ASP A 97 -32.54 -0.23 -11.69
C ASP A 97 -33.54 -0.39 -12.83
N GLU A 98 -34.81 -0.61 -12.45
CA GLU A 98 -35.97 -0.56 -13.33
C GLU A 98 -36.22 0.87 -13.80
N ASP A 99 -36.15 1.08 -15.11
CA ASP A 99 -36.61 2.29 -15.80
C ASP A 99 -38.12 2.49 -15.61
N GLY A 100 -38.49 3.37 -14.67
CA GLY A 100 -39.83 3.91 -14.50
C GLY A 100 -40.02 5.22 -15.25
N ASN A 101 -40.43 5.13 -16.51
CA ASN A 101 -40.90 6.22 -17.34
C ASN A 101 -42.30 6.70 -16.85
N GLU A 102 -42.41 7.92 -16.32
CA GLU A 102 -43.70 8.60 -16.17
C GLU A 102 -43.61 10.05 -16.66
N ASP A 103 -44.20 10.28 -17.82
CA ASP A 103 -44.54 11.58 -18.39
C ASP A 103 -45.53 12.32 -17.49
N GLY A 104 -45.19 13.57 -17.12
CA GLY A 104 -46.05 14.47 -16.36
C GLY A 104 -45.95 15.89 -16.85
N VAL A 105 -46.71 16.20 -17.91
CA VAL A 105 -47.01 17.56 -18.41
C VAL A 105 -47.81 18.33 -17.36
N VAL A 106 -47.35 19.51 -16.95
CA VAL A 106 -48.24 20.60 -16.51
C VAL A 106 -47.64 21.96 -16.87
N ASP A 107 -48.38 22.71 -17.69
CA ASP A 107 -48.20 24.13 -17.99
C ASP A 107 -48.45 25.00 -16.73
N ALA A 108 -47.72 26.11 -16.58
CA ALA A 108 -48.27 27.38 -16.10
C ALA A 108 -47.22 28.52 -16.14
N ASP A 109 -47.58 29.52 -16.94
CA ASP A 109 -47.57 30.96 -16.64
C ASP A 109 -46.25 31.75 -16.63
N GLU A 110 -46.11 32.50 -17.74
CA GLU A 110 -45.46 33.79 -17.86
C GLU A 110 -46.00 34.78 -16.82
N ASP A 111 -45.10 35.49 -16.13
CA ASP A 111 -45.32 36.87 -15.70
C ASP A 111 -43.95 37.57 -15.56
N GLY A 112 -43.79 38.65 -16.31
CA GLY A 112 -42.58 39.47 -16.33
C GLY A 112 -42.50 40.45 -15.17
N ILE A 113 -41.27 40.89 -14.87
CA ILE A 113 -40.98 42.12 -14.12
C ILE A 113 -39.71 42.76 -14.70
N ASP A 114 -39.84 44.02 -15.09
CA ASP A 114 -38.81 44.97 -15.48
C ASP A 114 -37.82 45.29 -14.34
N ALA A 115 -36.57 45.59 -14.68
CA ALA A 115 -35.79 46.64 -14.03
C ALA A 115 -34.57 47.03 -14.88
N ASP A 116 -34.65 48.24 -15.42
CA ASP A 116 -33.54 49.04 -15.94
C ASP A 116 -32.58 49.48 -14.81
N GLU A 117 -31.40 49.94 -15.24
CA GLU A 117 -30.57 51.05 -14.72
C GLU A 117 -29.09 50.70 -14.48
N ASP A 118 -28.28 51.12 -15.46
CA ASP A 118 -27.23 52.14 -15.34
C ASP A 118 -26.13 51.98 -14.28
N GLY A 119 -24.88 51.88 -14.76
CA GLY A 119 -23.68 51.98 -13.93
C GLY A 119 -22.38 51.89 -14.72
N GLN A 120 -22.20 52.77 -15.72
CA GLN A 120 -20.92 52.97 -16.41
C GLN A 120 -20.13 54.05 -15.67
N GLU A 121 -19.04 53.67 -14.98
CA GLU A 121 -18.04 54.63 -14.48
C GLU A 121 -16.72 54.51 -15.25
N ASP A 122 -16.34 55.65 -15.82
CA ASP A 122 -15.07 55.96 -16.45
C ASP A 122 -13.93 55.95 -15.42
N VAL A 123 -12.84 55.22 -15.70
CA VAL A 123 -11.54 55.47 -15.07
C VAL A 123 -10.51 55.80 -16.15
N LYS A 124 -10.19 57.10 -16.21
CA LYS A 124 -9.00 57.65 -16.89
C LYS A 124 -7.75 57.32 -16.07
N GLY A 125 -6.69 56.88 -16.74
CA GLY A 125 -5.41 56.60 -16.09
C GLY A 125 -4.23 56.56 -17.05
N ASN A 126 -3.79 57.76 -17.46
CA ASN A 126 -2.47 58.18 -17.96
C ASN A 126 -1.43 57.14 -18.44
N GLU A 127 -1.08 57.28 -19.71
CA GLU A 127 0.23 56.95 -20.28
C GLU A 127 1.34 57.78 -19.60
N VAL A 128 2.40 57.12 -19.17
CA VAL A 128 3.70 57.76 -18.89
C VAL A 128 4.78 56.96 -19.61
N ASN A 129 5.33 57.59 -20.64
CA ASN A 129 6.62 57.26 -21.23
C ASN A 129 7.74 57.61 -20.25
N GLN A 130 8.61 56.65 -19.95
CA GLN A 130 9.99 56.93 -19.55
C GLN A 130 10.93 55.92 -20.21
N GLU A 131 11.60 56.40 -21.26
CA GLU A 131 12.92 55.95 -21.66
C GLU A 131 13.90 56.30 -20.52
N GLU A 132 14.71 55.35 -20.05
CA GLU A 132 15.98 55.71 -19.43
C GLU A 132 17.05 54.63 -19.66
N SER A 133 18.21 55.16 -20.03
CA SER A 133 19.46 54.55 -20.47
C SER A 133 20.05 53.51 -19.53
N ILE A 134 20.51 52.39 -20.10
CA ILE A 134 21.49 51.49 -19.46
C ILE A 134 22.90 52.05 -19.71
N ALA A 135 23.47 52.63 -18.65
CA ALA A 135 24.87 53.03 -18.61
C ALA A 135 25.76 51.80 -18.37
N THR A 136 26.73 51.62 -19.26
CA THR A 136 27.90 50.77 -19.09
C THR A 136 28.83 51.37 -18.02
N ALA A 137 29.12 50.61 -16.98
CA ALA A 137 30.24 50.87 -16.08
C ALA A 137 31.12 49.62 -16.03
N ASP A 138 32.21 49.72 -16.78
CA ASP A 138 33.46 48.97 -16.67
C ASP A 138 34.23 49.53 -15.46
N GLU A 139 34.72 48.67 -14.56
CA GLU A 139 35.97 48.83 -13.82
C GLU A 139 36.18 47.69 -12.80
N GLY A 140 37.13 46.80 -13.13
CA GLY A 140 38.24 46.42 -12.25
C GLY A 140 37.93 45.65 -10.96
N GLU A 141 38.03 44.32 -11.03
CA GLU A 141 38.44 43.52 -9.86
C GLU A 141 39.67 42.66 -10.20
N THR A 142 40.67 42.84 -9.36
CA THR A 142 42.05 42.40 -9.50
C THR A 142 42.21 40.90 -9.28
N ASN A 143 42.91 40.26 -10.22
CA ASN A 143 43.54 38.96 -10.03
C ASN A 143 44.65 39.06 -8.98
N ASP A 144 44.43 38.58 -7.76
CA ASP A 144 45.50 38.01 -6.90
C ASP A 144 44.92 37.44 -5.59
N GLU A 145 44.37 36.21 -5.63
CA GLU A 145 44.35 35.32 -4.45
C GLU A 145 44.05 33.84 -4.79
N LYS A 146 44.48 33.37 -5.97
CA LYS A 146 44.39 31.96 -6.40
C LYS A 146 45.72 31.22 -6.27
N ALA A 147 46.29 31.15 -5.06
CA ALA A 147 47.40 30.24 -4.79
C ALA A 147 47.63 30.03 -3.27
N LYS A 148 46.74 29.29 -2.60
CA LYS A 148 47.01 28.48 -1.39
C LYS A 148 45.70 27.90 -0.85
N MET A 149 45.13 26.93 -1.55
CA MET A 149 44.30 25.93 -0.89
C MET A 149 44.97 24.59 -1.07
N ALA A 150 45.44 24.10 0.07
CA ALA A 150 46.15 22.86 0.24
C ALA A 150 45.34 21.69 -0.31
N THR A 151 46.10 20.77 -0.89
CA THR A 151 45.73 19.46 -1.40
C THR A 151 45.06 18.64 -0.28
N ALA A 152 43.76 18.85 -0.08
CA ALA A 152 42.92 17.89 0.63
C ALA A 152 42.67 16.74 -0.34
N THR A 153 43.55 15.73 -0.28
CA THR A 153 43.32 14.43 -0.89
C THR A 153 42.08 13.84 -0.23
N VAL A 154 40.90 14.12 -0.79
CA VAL A 154 39.66 13.41 -0.48
C VAL A 154 39.89 11.98 -0.94
N THR A 155 40.33 11.13 -0.01
CA THR A 155 40.28 9.69 -0.17
C THR A 155 38.79 9.35 -0.22
N LYS A 156 38.20 9.32 -1.42
CA LYS A 156 36.92 8.66 -1.66
C LYS A 156 37.12 7.21 -1.24
N GLN A 157 36.78 6.90 0.02
CA GLN A 157 36.51 5.54 0.42
C GLN A 157 35.31 5.08 -0.41
N ASN A 158 35.60 4.48 -1.57
CA ASN A 158 34.67 3.64 -2.33
C ASN A 158 34.45 2.34 -1.54
N SER A 159 34.02 2.46 -0.29
CA SER A 159 33.30 1.40 0.38
C SER A 159 31.88 1.46 -0.15
N THR A 160 31.69 0.96 -1.37
CA THR A 160 30.37 0.51 -1.80
C THR A 160 30.01 -0.65 -0.89
N SER A 161 29.50 -0.35 0.30
CA SER A 161 28.80 -1.36 1.09
C SER A 161 27.70 -1.87 0.19
N ALA A 162 27.86 -3.08 -0.33
CA ALA A 162 26.82 -3.70 -1.14
C ALA A 162 25.54 -3.67 -0.30
N HIS A 163 24.56 -2.88 -0.72
CA HIS A 163 23.28 -2.81 -0.04
C HIS A 163 22.60 -4.17 -0.22
N LYS A 164 22.26 -4.81 0.91
CA LYS A 164 21.66 -6.14 0.96
C LYS A 164 20.19 -6.03 1.31
N ILE A 165 19.40 -6.94 0.77
CA ILE A 165 18.03 -7.18 1.19
C ILE A 165 18.05 -8.30 2.22
N ASN A 166 17.35 -8.10 3.32
CA ASN A 166 17.21 -9.09 4.36
C ASN A 166 16.13 -10.10 3.98
N SER A 167 16.45 -11.39 4.11
CA SER A 167 15.57 -12.50 3.74
C SER A 167 14.80 -13.11 4.93
N ASP A 168 14.96 -12.58 6.14
CA ASP A 168 14.39 -13.15 7.37
C ASP A 168 12.86 -13.29 7.28
N LEU A 169 12.15 -12.33 6.67
CA LEU A 169 10.70 -12.43 6.51
C LEU A 169 10.32 -13.55 5.53
N VAL A 170 11.06 -13.70 4.42
CA VAL A 170 10.87 -14.78 3.43
C VAL A 170 11.21 -16.16 4.02
N MET A 171 12.22 -16.21 4.88
CA MET A 171 12.85 -17.45 5.37
C MET A 171 12.36 -17.90 6.75
N SER A 172 11.50 -17.12 7.41
CA SER A 172 10.93 -17.39 8.75
C SER A 172 10.14 -18.70 8.90
N GLY A 173 9.98 -19.48 7.82
CA GLY A 173 9.36 -20.81 7.82
C GLY A 173 7.83 -20.81 7.84
N ASN A 174 7.20 -19.66 8.12
CA ASN A 174 5.74 -19.52 8.13
C ASN A 174 5.29 -18.49 7.09
N ARG A 175 5.00 -18.98 5.88
CA ARG A 175 4.77 -18.18 4.67
C ARG A 175 3.55 -17.28 4.80
N ASP A 176 2.49 -17.84 5.35
CA ASP A 176 1.20 -17.17 5.48
C ASP A 176 1.24 -16.01 6.49
N LEU A 177 2.34 -15.84 7.24
CA LEU A 177 2.48 -14.76 8.23
C LEU A 177 3.00 -13.44 7.67
N PHE A 178 3.60 -13.40 6.47
CA PHE A 178 4.25 -12.18 5.97
C PHE A 178 3.88 -11.84 4.52
N THR A 179 2.58 -11.82 4.22
CA THR A 179 2.05 -11.10 3.05
C THR A 179 1.90 -9.61 3.36
N ALA A 180 1.80 -8.73 2.35
CA ALA A 180 1.63 -7.28 2.55
C ALA A 180 0.49 -6.95 3.54
N ASP A 181 -0.68 -7.57 3.37
CA ASP A 181 -1.83 -7.28 4.22
C ASP A 181 -1.65 -7.76 5.68
N VAL A 182 -0.94 -8.88 5.86
CA VAL A 182 -0.61 -9.35 7.20
C VAL A 182 0.45 -8.45 7.83
N VAL A 183 1.52 -8.10 7.11
CA VAL A 183 2.53 -7.16 7.61
C VAL A 183 1.92 -5.82 7.95
N TRP A 184 1.04 -5.27 7.10
CA TRP A 184 0.33 -4.03 7.38
C TRP A 184 -0.49 -4.12 8.67
N LYS A 185 -1.24 -5.23 8.86
CA LYS A 185 -1.95 -5.50 10.11
C LYS A 185 -1.02 -5.55 11.31
N LEU A 186 0.13 -6.21 11.20
CA LEU A 186 1.10 -6.33 12.29
C LEU A 186 1.74 -4.97 12.61
N LEU A 187 2.06 -4.15 11.60
CA LEU A 187 2.55 -2.77 11.80
C LEU A 187 1.53 -1.90 12.55
N VAL A 188 0.23 -2.04 12.25
CA VAL A 188 -0.83 -1.36 13.03
C VAL A 188 -0.82 -1.81 14.50
N GLN A 189 -0.63 -3.10 14.77
CA GLN A 189 -0.55 -3.63 16.14
C GLN A 189 0.69 -3.11 16.88
N GLU A 190 1.84 -3.03 16.19
CA GLU A 190 3.06 -2.44 16.77
C GLU A 190 2.91 -0.95 17.03
N ALA A 191 2.22 -0.21 16.16
CA ALA A 191 1.91 1.19 16.38
C ALA A 191 1.07 1.39 17.66
N VAL A 192 0.09 0.52 17.90
CA VAL A 192 -0.70 0.52 19.15
C VAL A 192 0.18 0.23 20.36
N ALA A 193 1.06 -0.78 20.27
CA ALA A 193 1.98 -1.13 21.36
C ALA A 193 2.90 0.04 21.70
N TYR A 194 3.53 0.67 20.70
CA TYR A 194 4.40 1.81 20.89
C TYR A 194 3.66 3.01 21.51
N ARG A 195 2.45 3.32 21.03
CA ARG A 195 1.61 4.39 21.60
C ARG A 195 1.26 4.12 23.06
N ASN A 196 0.92 2.89 23.41
CA ASN A 196 0.55 2.55 24.78
C ASN A 196 1.73 2.76 25.76
N GLU A 197 2.96 2.55 25.30
CA GLU A 197 4.17 2.91 26.07
C GLU A 197 4.49 4.41 26.06
N ASN A 198 3.97 5.15 25.09
CA ASN A 198 4.26 6.56 24.84
C ASN A 198 2.98 7.37 24.60
N SER A 199 2.13 7.49 25.63
CA SER A 199 0.76 8.03 25.54
C SER A 199 0.62 9.44 24.97
N ASN A 200 1.70 10.23 24.95
CA ASN A 200 1.70 11.61 24.47
C ASN A 200 2.02 11.71 22.96
N ILE A 201 2.27 10.58 22.30
CA ILE A 201 2.65 10.53 20.89
C ILE A 201 1.44 10.18 20.04
N THR A 202 1.18 11.01 19.03
CA THR A 202 0.22 10.71 17.97
C THR A 202 0.86 9.77 16.95
N MET A 203 0.24 8.60 16.72
CA MET A 203 0.70 7.65 15.71
C MET A 203 0.01 7.91 14.38
N ASN A 204 0.80 8.17 13.34
CA ASN A 204 0.32 8.44 11.98
C ASN A 204 0.69 7.28 11.08
N LEU A 205 -0.28 6.76 10.34
CA LEU A 205 -0.07 5.73 9.33
C LEU A 205 -0.76 6.16 8.05
N MET A 206 -0.15 5.86 6.91
CA MET A 206 -0.65 6.27 5.61
C MET A 206 -0.73 5.09 4.64
N GLU A 207 -1.84 5.01 3.92
CA GLU A 207 -2.07 4.07 2.81
C GLU A 207 -2.24 4.85 1.51
N VAL A 208 -1.42 4.50 0.51
CA VAL A 208 -1.40 5.12 -0.81
C VAL A 208 -1.82 4.09 -1.86
N GLY A 209 -2.84 4.43 -2.65
CA GLY A 209 -3.47 3.53 -3.63
C GLY A 209 -4.48 2.59 -2.98
N MET A 210 -5.41 3.15 -2.18
CA MET A 210 -6.39 2.33 -1.49
C MET A 210 -7.50 1.85 -2.44
N HIS A 211 -7.62 0.53 -2.60
CA HIS A 211 -8.78 -0.01 -3.28
C HIS A 211 -10.07 0.15 -2.44
N SER A 212 -9.99 0.06 -1.11
CA SER A 212 -11.15 0.19 -0.21
C SER A 212 -10.79 0.93 1.07
N ALA A 213 -11.81 1.38 1.81
CA ALA A 213 -11.60 2.04 3.10
C ALA A 213 -11.16 1.09 4.24
N ASP A 214 -11.04 -0.23 4.02
CA ASP A 214 -10.97 -1.20 5.11
C ASP A 214 -9.70 -1.09 5.94
N GLN A 215 -8.55 -0.94 5.28
CA GLN A 215 -7.24 -0.84 5.94
C GLN A 215 -7.10 0.50 6.67
N CYS A 216 -7.46 1.61 6.01
CA CYS A 216 -7.65 2.92 6.63
C CYS A 216 -8.56 2.91 7.88
N LEU A 217 -9.74 2.31 7.79
CA LEU A 217 -10.67 2.26 8.93
C LEU A 217 -10.15 1.36 10.06
N LYS A 218 -9.38 0.32 9.73
CA LYS A 218 -8.73 -0.53 10.73
C LYS A 218 -7.67 0.23 11.53
N ILE A 219 -6.91 1.12 10.90
CA ILE A 219 -6.00 2.04 11.59
C ILE A 219 -6.80 2.94 12.54
N ALA A 220 -7.83 3.61 12.02
CA ALA A 220 -8.64 4.55 12.77
C ALA A 220 -9.38 3.94 13.97
N ARG A 221 -9.88 2.70 13.85
CA ARG A 221 -10.52 1.93 14.93
C ARG A 221 -9.58 1.63 16.11
N ASN A 222 -8.28 1.63 15.86
CA ASN A 222 -7.28 1.49 16.91
C ASN A 222 -6.90 2.83 17.56
N ASP A 223 -7.65 3.91 17.28
CA ASP A 223 -7.40 5.29 17.75
C ASP A 223 -6.03 5.83 17.31
N LEU A 224 -5.62 5.44 16.10
CA LEU A 224 -4.42 5.94 15.40
C LEU A 224 -4.87 6.85 14.25
N GLN A 225 -4.03 7.79 13.84
CA GLN A 225 -4.33 8.70 12.73
C GLN A 225 -4.09 8.00 11.38
N ALA A 226 -5.14 7.84 10.59
CA ALA A 226 -5.11 7.23 9.27
C ALA A 226 -5.11 8.31 8.18
N TYR A 227 -4.12 8.26 7.30
CA TYR A 227 -4.02 9.09 6.10
C TYR A 227 -4.23 8.20 4.89
N CYS A 228 -5.18 8.58 4.05
CA CYS A 228 -5.77 7.68 3.08
C CYS A 228 -5.72 8.39 1.72
N VAL A 229 -4.91 7.91 0.77
CA VAL A 229 -4.73 8.52 -0.56
C VAL A 229 -5.28 7.59 -1.65
N GLU A 230 -6.29 8.05 -2.40
CA GLU A 230 -6.89 7.28 -3.50
C GLU A 230 -7.38 8.15 -4.65
N PRO A 231 -6.85 7.98 -5.87
CA PRO A 231 -7.30 8.75 -7.03
C PRO A 231 -8.59 8.27 -7.69
N SER A 232 -8.91 6.97 -7.65
CA SER A 232 -9.96 6.37 -8.49
C SER A 232 -11.36 6.87 -8.14
N PRO A 233 -12.09 7.48 -9.09
CA PRO A 233 -13.50 7.81 -8.90
C PRO A 233 -14.38 6.58 -8.67
N ASN A 234 -14.02 5.42 -9.23
CA ASN A 234 -14.74 4.17 -8.99
C ASN A 234 -14.55 3.68 -7.56
N SER A 235 -13.32 3.72 -7.05
CA SER A 235 -13.04 3.40 -5.64
C SER A 235 -13.70 4.40 -4.68
N GLN A 236 -13.78 5.68 -5.07
CA GLN A 236 -14.39 6.71 -4.24
C GLN A 236 -15.82 6.36 -3.82
N LYS A 237 -16.68 5.89 -4.74
CA LYS A 237 -18.07 5.54 -4.40
C LYS A 237 -18.12 4.48 -3.30
N ARG A 238 -17.30 3.43 -3.41
CA ARG A 238 -17.17 2.35 -2.42
C ARG A 238 -16.63 2.86 -1.09
N ILE A 239 -15.59 3.71 -1.13
CA ILE A 239 -14.97 4.31 0.05
C ILE A 239 -15.97 5.19 0.81
N MET A 240 -16.66 6.10 0.11
CA MET A 240 -17.62 7.01 0.73
C MET A 240 -18.80 6.26 1.38
N ARG A 241 -19.34 5.22 0.72
CA ARG A 241 -20.38 4.36 1.33
C ARG A 241 -19.90 3.68 2.62
N LYS A 242 -18.63 3.27 2.69
CA LYS A 242 -18.05 2.70 3.90
C LYS A 242 -17.86 3.76 4.99
N PHE A 243 -17.43 4.97 4.63
CA PHE A 243 -17.34 6.08 5.58
C PHE A 243 -18.70 6.46 6.15
N GLU A 244 -19.75 6.60 5.33
CA GLU A 244 -21.10 6.93 5.79
C GLU A 244 -21.67 5.93 6.81
N LYS A 245 -21.32 4.65 6.68
CA LYS A 245 -21.72 3.57 7.60
C LYS A 245 -20.82 3.44 8.84
N THR A 246 -19.74 4.20 8.92
CA THR A 246 -18.76 4.11 10.01
C THR A 246 -19.06 5.11 11.12
N ASP A 247 -18.89 4.69 12.37
CA ASP A 247 -19.05 5.56 13.54
C ASP A 247 -18.17 6.81 13.45
N LYS A 248 -18.77 7.98 13.74
CA LYS A 248 -18.07 9.28 13.75
C LYS A 248 -16.86 9.29 14.68
N SER A 249 -16.91 8.55 15.79
CA SER A 249 -15.79 8.41 16.73
C SER A 249 -14.57 7.72 16.13
N VAL A 250 -14.75 6.88 15.11
CA VAL A 250 -13.67 6.27 14.32
C VAL A 250 -13.24 7.24 13.22
N LEU A 251 -14.19 7.81 12.48
CA LEU A 251 -13.91 8.70 11.35
C LEU A 251 -13.10 9.93 11.74
N LYS A 252 -13.23 10.45 12.97
CA LYS A 252 -12.41 11.57 13.46
C LYS A 252 -10.91 11.35 13.28
N ASN A 253 -10.46 10.09 13.18
CA ASN A 253 -9.07 9.73 13.01
C ASN A 253 -8.67 9.51 11.53
N VAL A 254 -9.56 9.77 10.57
CA VAL A 254 -9.36 9.55 9.14
C VAL A 254 -9.18 10.89 8.41
N ARG A 255 -8.13 10.97 7.60
CA ARG A 255 -7.90 12.04 6.61
C ARG A 255 -7.81 11.42 5.24
N TYR A 256 -8.77 11.74 4.38
CA TYR A 256 -8.89 11.15 3.05
C TYR A 256 -8.57 12.18 1.96
N PHE A 257 -7.68 11.80 1.05
CA PHE A 257 -7.19 12.58 -0.08
C PHE A 257 -7.62 11.85 -1.36
N GLN A 258 -8.57 12.44 -2.09
CA GLN A 258 -8.96 11.94 -3.41
C GLN A 258 -7.99 12.46 -4.47
N MET A 259 -6.75 11.97 -4.45
CA MET A 259 -5.65 12.45 -5.27
C MET A 259 -4.72 11.29 -5.63
N ALA A 260 -4.06 11.39 -6.78
CA ALA A 260 -2.99 10.47 -7.14
C ALA A 260 -1.69 10.89 -6.43
N ALA A 261 -1.07 9.98 -5.69
CA ALA A 261 0.27 10.23 -5.18
C ALA A 261 1.26 10.37 -6.36
N SER A 262 2.09 11.41 -6.34
CA SER A 262 3.01 11.76 -7.42
C SER A 262 4.25 12.49 -6.90
N ASN A 263 5.09 13.00 -7.80
CA ASN A 263 6.27 13.78 -7.49
C ASN A 263 5.96 15.26 -7.16
N GLU A 264 4.78 15.73 -7.56
CA GLU A 264 4.35 17.12 -7.44
C GLU A 264 2.87 17.20 -7.07
N THR A 265 2.49 18.33 -6.47
CA THR A 265 1.12 18.59 -6.01
C THR A 265 0.37 19.51 -6.97
N GLY A 266 -0.90 19.22 -7.19
CA GLY A 266 -1.83 20.07 -7.95
C GLY A 266 -1.74 19.96 -9.47
N LYS A 267 -0.96 19.00 -10.00
CA LYS A 267 -1.01 18.66 -11.42
C LYS A 267 -2.19 17.73 -11.70
N GLU A 268 -2.81 17.91 -12.87
CA GLU A 268 -3.78 16.96 -13.39
C GLU A 268 -3.06 15.81 -14.10
N LEU A 269 -3.40 14.58 -13.73
CA LEU A 269 -2.86 13.36 -14.33
C LEU A 269 -3.97 12.59 -15.02
N ASP A 270 -3.64 11.95 -16.15
CA ASP A 270 -4.51 10.96 -16.77
C ASP A 270 -4.56 9.70 -15.90
N PHE A 271 -5.78 9.26 -15.61
CA PHE A 271 -6.05 8.11 -14.78
C PHE A 271 -6.99 7.15 -15.50
N SER A 272 -6.57 5.90 -15.62
CA SER A 272 -7.39 4.83 -16.19
C SER A 272 -8.25 4.27 -15.07
N SER A 273 -9.56 4.58 -15.07
CA SER A 273 -10.48 4.15 -14.02
C SER A 273 -11.19 2.84 -14.40
N GLY A 274 -10.43 1.80 -14.74
CA GLY A 274 -10.98 0.50 -15.15
C GLY A 274 -11.67 -0.29 -14.03
N GLY A 275 -11.46 0.11 -12.78
CA GLY A 275 -11.88 -0.59 -11.57
C GLY A 275 -10.93 -1.71 -11.15
N GLY A 276 -10.90 -2.00 -9.85
CA GLY A 276 -10.11 -3.10 -9.30
C GLY A 276 -8.62 -2.84 -9.42
N THR A 277 -7.87 -3.88 -9.77
CA THR A 277 -6.44 -3.79 -10.10
C THR A 277 -6.18 -3.02 -11.38
N GLY A 278 -7.20 -2.79 -12.24
CA GLY A 278 -7.06 -2.04 -13.48
C GLY A 278 -6.90 -0.53 -13.31
N ASP A 279 -7.07 -0.02 -12.10
CA ASP A 279 -6.95 1.41 -11.77
C ASP A 279 -5.47 1.84 -11.71
N HIS A 280 -5.07 2.80 -12.54
CA HIS A 280 -3.67 3.29 -12.55
C HIS A 280 -3.53 4.69 -13.16
N VAL A 281 -2.44 5.36 -12.78
CA VAL A 281 -1.99 6.63 -13.39
C VAL A 281 -1.26 6.34 -14.70
N GLY A 282 -1.40 7.22 -15.71
CA GLY A 282 -0.69 7.11 -16.99
C GLY A 282 -1.59 6.94 -18.21
N GLY A 283 -2.91 7.07 -18.04
CA GLY A 283 -3.89 7.09 -19.12
C GLY A 283 -3.97 5.80 -19.92
N SER A 284 -3.66 5.87 -21.21
CA SER A 284 -3.82 4.81 -22.22
C SER A 284 -2.86 3.63 -22.06
N ILE A 285 -2.81 3.04 -20.88
CA ILE A 285 -2.05 1.84 -20.57
C ILE A 285 -3.03 0.71 -20.23
N ASP A 286 -2.73 -0.47 -20.72
CA ASP A 286 -3.33 -1.70 -20.23
C ASP A 286 -2.29 -2.49 -19.45
N ILE A 287 -2.32 -2.36 -18.12
CA ILE A 287 -1.40 -3.04 -17.21
C ILE A 287 -1.46 -4.57 -17.34
N TRP A 288 -2.58 -5.12 -17.80
CA TRP A 288 -2.75 -6.57 -17.95
C TRP A 288 -1.92 -7.11 -19.09
N THR A 289 -1.90 -6.37 -20.21
CA THR A 289 -1.13 -6.71 -21.41
C THR A 289 0.23 -6.03 -21.44
N MET A 290 0.51 -5.13 -20.48
CA MET A 290 1.69 -4.25 -20.46
C MET A 290 1.89 -3.55 -21.81
N SER A 291 0.80 -2.99 -22.35
CA SER A 291 0.80 -2.33 -23.64
C SER A 291 0.25 -0.90 -23.54
N LYS A 292 0.84 0.00 -24.32
CA LYS A 292 0.32 1.35 -24.51
C LYS A 292 -0.66 1.31 -25.67
N PHE A 293 -1.87 1.82 -25.49
CA PHE A 293 -2.81 1.91 -26.61
C PHE A 293 -2.27 2.93 -27.63
N SER A 294 -2.24 2.53 -28.90
CA SER A 294 -1.98 3.48 -29.98
C SER A 294 -3.16 4.44 -30.10
N SER A 295 -2.89 5.74 -30.11
CA SER A 295 -3.89 6.81 -30.27
C SER A 295 -4.77 6.68 -31.52
N ASN A 296 -4.43 5.80 -32.46
CA ASN A 296 -5.17 5.56 -33.70
C ASN A 296 -6.14 4.37 -33.64
N ASN A 297 -6.08 3.54 -32.59
CA ASN A 297 -7.08 2.51 -32.42
C ASN A 297 -8.29 3.14 -31.74
N THR A 298 -9.32 3.42 -32.55
CA THR A 298 -10.70 3.61 -32.09
C THR A 298 -11.18 2.32 -31.43
N PHE A 299 -10.65 2.03 -30.24
CA PHE A 299 -11.20 0.99 -29.40
C PHE A 299 -12.56 1.47 -28.93
N SER A 300 -13.55 0.66 -29.30
CA SER A 300 -14.88 0.57 -28.75
C SER A 300 -14.85 0.69 -27.22
N SER A 301 -15.57 1.68 -26.69
CA SER A 301 -16.31 1.68 -25.40
C SER A 301 -15.56 1.32 -24.11
N ASP A 302 -15.46 2.30 -23.21
CA ASP A 302 -15.65 2.16 -21.74
C ASP A 302 -14.45 2.06 -20.78
N LYS A 303 -13.19 2.33 -21.19
CA LYS A 303 -12.19 2.74 -20.19
C LYS A 303 -12.16 4.25 -20.09
N ASP A 304 -12.91 4.77 -19.13
CA ASP A 304 -12.96 6.19 -18.80
C ASP A 304 -11.57 6.65 -18.31
N ILE A 305 -10.80 7.25 -19.22
CA ILE A 305 -9.65 8.05 -18.83
C ILE A 305 -10.20 9.33 -18.22
N VAL A 306 -9.96 9.49 -16.93
CA VAL A 306 -10.39 10.65 -16.14
C VAL A 306 -9.18 11.46 -15.71
N LYS A 307 -9.37 12.76 -15.49
CA LYS A 307 -8.35 13.62 -14.90
C LYS A 307 -8.46 13.58 -13.38
N VAL A 308 -7.37 13.28 -12.70
CA VAL A 308 -7.28 13.32 -11.24
C VAL A 308 -6.20 14.30 -10.80
N GLN A 309 -6.42 14.95 -9.66
CA GLN A 309 -5.43 15.82 -9.06
C GLN A 309 -4.31 14.99 -8.43
N SER A 310 -3.08 15.47 -8.52
CA SER A 310 -1.92 14.83 -7.91
C SER A 310 -1.50 15.48 -6.60
N VAL A 311 -0.79 14.72 -5.78
CA VAL A 311 -0.23 15.18 -4.51
C VAL A 311 1.15 14.57 -4.26
N ALA A 312 2.12 15.39 -3.89
CA ALA A 312 3.36 14.91 -3.30
C ALA A 312 3.11 14.50 -1.85
N ILE A 313 3.52 13.29 -1.47
CA ILE A 313 3.27 12.79 -0.10
C ILE A 313 3.99 13.66 0.95
N ASP A 314 5.15 14.22 0.63
CA ASP A 314 5.84 15.20 1.46
C ASP A 314 4.97 16.42 1.79
N ASP A 315 4.09 16.86 0.88
CA ASP A 315 3.17 17.98 1.11
C ASP A 315 2.00 17.61 2.02
N ILE A 316 1.59 16.34 2.06
CA ILE A 316 0.64 15.84 3.06
C ILE A 316 1.31 15.80 4.44
N ILE A 317 2.52 15.25 4.52
CA ILE A 317 3.27 15.11 5.78
C ILE A 317 3.62 16.47 6.38
N SER A 318 3.98 17.43 5.54
CA SER A 318 4.22 18.83 5.93
C SER A 318 2.95 19.69 5.99
N ASN A 319 1.77 19.07 5.90
CA ASN A 319 0.47 19.72 6.08
C ASN A 319 0.25 20.94 5.17
N LYS A 320 0.88 20.96 3.99
CA LYS A 320 0.69 22.00 2.97
C LYS A 320 -0.60 21.80 2.18
N ILE A 321 -1.16 20.60 2.22
CA ILE A 321 -2.40 20.24 1.53
C ILE A 321 -3.45 19.76 2.53
N THR A 322 -4.67 20.23 2.29
CA THR A 322 -5.85 19.82 3.07
C THR A 322 -6.45 18.55 2.49
N ALA A 323 -6.85 17.63 3.37
CA ALA A 323 -7.57 16.43 2.97
C ALA A 323 -8.91 16.76 2.29
N THR A 324 -9.27 16.00 1.26
CA THR A 324 -10.59 16.06 0.61
C THR A 324 -11.71 15.82 1.63
N LYS A 325 -11.50 14.89 2.57
CA LYS A 325 -12.35 14.73 3.76
C LYS A 325 -11.48 14.72 5.01
N ASP A 326 -11.76 15.67 5.89
CA ASP A 326 -11.19 15.76 7.24
C ASP A 326 -12.34 15.74 8.26
N PHE A 327 -12.70 14.52 8.67
CA PHE A 327 -13.84 14.30 9.55
C PHE A 327 -13.60 14.88 10.96
N ALA A 328 -12.36 14.97 11.43
CA ALA A 328 -12.05 15.65 12.69
C ALA A 328 -12.37 17.14 12.59
N ARG A 329 -11.91 17.80 11.52
CA ARG A 329 -12.14 19.23 11.33
C ARG A 329 -13.62 19.57 11.15
N GLU A 330 -14.36 18.73 10.42
CA GLU A 330 -15.82 18.85 10.26
C GLU A 330 -16.55 18.79 11.62
N MET A 331 -16.06 17.97 12.56
CA MET A 331 -16.66 17.84 13.90
C MET A 331 -16.20 18.93 14.88
N ALA A 332 -14.93 19.37 14.80
CA ALA A 332 -14.30 20.24 15.79
C ALA A 332 -14.36 21.74 15.46
N GLY A 333 -14.92 22.14 14.32
CA GLY A 333 -15.14 23.56 14.00
C GLY A 333 -13.88 24.34 13.64
N ASN A 334 -13.11 23.84 12.65
CA ASN A 334 -12.02 24.56 11.98
C ASN A 334 -10.70 24.71 12.77
N LYS A 335 -10.37 23.76 13.66
CA LYS A 335 -9.02 23.69 14.25
C LYS A 335 -8.05 23.07 13.23
N THR A 336 -6.97 23.75 12.92
CA THR A 336 -5.93 23.28 11.99
C THR A 336 -5.22 22.05 12.56
N THR A 337 -4.94 21.09 11.71
CA THR A 337 -3.99 20.01 11.98
C THR A 337 -2.58 20.58 12.06
N ASN A 338 -1.76 20.08 12.98
CA ASN A 338 -0.33 20.37 12.99
C ASN A 338 0.39 19.49 11.96
N ASP A 339 1.61 19.88 11.60
CA ASP A 339 2.52 19.04 10.81
C ASP A 339 2.64 17.64 11.40
N ILE A 340 2.85 16.65 10.53
CA ILE A 340 3.12 15.29 10.96
C ILE A 340 4.60 15.23 11.38
N ASP A 341 4.84 15.21 12.70
CA ASP A 341 6.19 15.06 13.26
C ASP A 341 6.88 13.81 12.71
N PHE A 342 6.13 12.72 12.54
CA PHE A 342 6.58 11.50 11.89
C PHE A 342 5.45 10.60 11.40
N MET A 343 5.77 9.78 10.40
CA MET A 343 4.95 8.69 9.88
C MET A 343 5.46 7.36 10.43
N TYR A 344 4.64 6.62 11.17
CA TYR A 344 5.06 5.33 11.70
C TYR A 344 5.14 4.26 10.61
N ALA A 345 4.16 4.24 9.71
CA ALA A 345 4.13 3.31 8.59
C ALA A 345 3.47 3.95 7.38
N LEU A 346 4.07 3.72 6.21
CA LEU A 346 3.55 4.11 4.92
C LEU A 346 3.40 2.84 4.06
N LYS A 347 2.20 2.57 3.56
CA LYS A 347 1.95 1.52 2.54
C LYS A 347 1.78 2.19 1.17
N ILE A 348 2.52 1.73 0.18
CA ILE A 348 2.47 2.23 -1.21
C ILE A 348 2.17 1.05 -2.13
N ASP A 349 1.00 1.09 -2.74
CA ASP A 349 0.51 0.10 -3.71
C ASP A 349 -0.11 0.88 -4.87
N THR A 350 0.71 1.18 -5.88
CA THR A 350 0.32 2.10 -6.98
C THR A 350 0.53 1.48 -8.35
N GLN A 351 0.56 0.15 -8.41
CA GLN A 351 0.55 -0.64 -9.64
C GLN A 351 1.63 -0.19 -10.63
N GLY A 352 2.88 -0.07 -10.17
CA GLY A 352 4.03 0.30 -11.01
C GLY A 352 4.32 1.80 -11.07
N PHE A 353 3.46 2.66 -10.50
CA PHE A 353 3.69 4.11 -10.45
C PHE A 353 4.60 4.54 -9.27
N GLU A 354 5.13 3.59 -8.50
CA GLU A 354 5.91 3.84 -7.30
C GLU A 354 7.11 4.78 -7.53
N PRO A 355 7.91 4.70 -8.63
CA PRO A 355 9.05 5.62 -8.81
C PRO A 355 8.67 7.10 -8.77
N VAL A 356 7.50 7.46 -9.30
CA VAL A 356 6.99 8.84 -9.25
C VAL A 356 6.52 9.20 -7.83
N VAL A 357 5.84 8.28 -7.14
CA VAL A 357 5.44 8.45 -5.74
C VAL A 357 6.65 8.67 -4.83
N PHE A 358 7.71 7.88 -5.00
CA PHE A 358 8.95 7.99 -4.24
C PHE A 358 9.67 9.32 -4.49
N SER A 359 9.56 9.88 -5.70
CA SER A 359 10.07 11.23 -5.97
C SER A 359 9.36 12.32 -5.15
N GLY A 360 8.08 12.12 -4.81
CA GLY A 360 7.31 12.99 -3.92
C GLY A 360 7.45 12.66 -2.42
N LEU A 361 8.29 11.70 -2.07
CA LEU A 361 8.64 11.29 -0.70
C LEU A 361 10.09 11.63 -0.32
N HIS A 362 10.80 12.36 -1.19
CA HIS A 362 12.25 12.54 -1.09
C HIS A 362 12.66 13.11 0.27
N SER A 363 12.00 14.18 0.72
CA SER A 363 12.30 14.82 2.01
C SER A 363 11.94 13.91 3.19
N THR A 364 10.83 13.18 3.11
CA THR A 364 10.44 12.23 4.15
C THR A 364 11.47 11.11 4.31
N ILE A 365 12.01 10.57 3.21
CA ILE A 365 13.00 9.50 3.24
C ILE A 365 14.37 10.02 3.69
N GLU A 366 14.87 11.12 3.12
CA GLU A 366 16.17 11.69 3.50
C GLU A 366 16.23 12.11 4.97
N ASN A 367 15.14 12.66 5.50
CA ASN A 367 15.04 13.05 6.90
C ASN A 367 14.58 11.90 7.80
N GLN A 368 14.39 10.69 7.25
CA GLN A 368 13.90 9.50 7.94
C GLN A 368 12.65 9.77 8.78
N LYS A 369 11.72 10.57 8.25
CA LYS A 369 10.43 10.89 8.89
C LYS A 369 9.45 9.73 8.84
N ALA A 370 9.67 8.75 7.97
CA ALA A 370 8.91 7.51 7.93
C ALA A 370 9.71 6.38 8.62
N ASP A 371 9.17 5.78 9.68
CA ASP A 371 9.83 4.66 10.38
C ASP A 371 9.84 3.41 9.49
N THR A 372 8.73 3.12 8.82
CA THR A 372 8.59 1.99 7.91
C THR A 372 7.87 2.37 6.62
N ILE A 373 8.29 1.77 5.51
CA ILE A 373 7.67 1.91 4.19
C ILE A 373 7.47 0.51 3.63
N LEU A 374 6.22 0.10 3.45
CA LEU A 374 5.82 -1.13 2.77
C LEU A 374 5.46 -0.76 1.32
N LEU A 375 6.20 -1.26 0.34
CA LEU A 375 5.90 -1.00 -1.07
C LEU A 375 5.65 -2.29 -1.84
N GLU A 376 4.72 -2.23 -2.79
CA GLU A 376 4.62 -3.22 -3.86
C GLU A 376 5.85 -3.07 -4.78
N PHE A 377 6.74 -4.04 -4.76
CA PHE A 377 7.91 -4.11 -5.63
C PHE A 377 7.59 -4.93 -6.87
N TRP A 378 7.12 -4.23 -7.91
CA TRP A 378 6.77 -4.81 -9.21
C TRP A 378 7.74 -4.33 -10.31
N PRO A 379 8.91 -4.99 -10.51
CA PRO A 379 9.96 -4.49 -11.38
C PRO A 379 9.53 -4.11 -12.79
N LYS A 380 8.76 -5.01 -13.43
CA LYS A 380 8.32 -4.81 -14.81
C LYS A 380 7.33 -3.66 -14.93
N GLY A 381 6.38 -3.57 -14.01
CA GLY A 381 5.43 -2.46 -13.92
C GLY A 381 6.16 -1.14 -13.77
N MET A 382 7.02 -1.05 -12.76
CA MET A 382 7.82 0.15 -12.49
C MET A 382 8.64 0.61 -13.69
N ASP A 383 9.38 -0.28 -14.36
CA ASP A 383 10.16 0.13 -15.55
C ASP A 383 9.25 0.53 -16.72
N PHE A 384 8.18 -0.23 -16.98
CA PHE A 384 7.27 0.03 -18.09
C PHE A 384 6.48 1.34 -17.92
N MET A 385 5.91 1.56 -16.74
CA MET A 385 5.10 2.75 -16.43
C MET A 385 5.92 4.04 -16.42
N ASN A 386 7.24 3.92 -16.24
CA ASN A 386 8.17 5.04 -16.14
C ASN A 386 9.13 5.13 -17.34
N ASP A 387 8.77 4.51 -18.47
CA ASP A 387 9.51 4.58 -19.74
C ASP A 387 11.01 4.27 -19.60
N ALA A 388 11.34 3.33 -18.73
CA ALA A 388 12.72 2.91 -18.52
C ALA A 388 13.26 2.20 -19.77
N THR A 389 14.45 2.62 -20.21
CA THR A 389 15.12 2.03 -21.37
C THR A 389 15.82 0.71 -21.04
N GLU A 390 16.06 0.45 -19.76
CA GLU A 390 16.77 -0.74 -19.28
C GLU A 390 15.95 -1.45 -18.21
N LYS A 391 15.96 -2.79 -18.23
CA LYS A 391 15.38 -3.61 -17.16
C LYS A 391 16.04 -3.25 -15.83
N CYS A 392 15.24 -3.17 -14.78
CA CYS A 392 15.61 -2.84 -13.43
C CYS A 392 16.28 -1.46 -13.27
N ALA A 393 15.94 -0.47 -14.09
CA ALA A 393 16.47 0.88 -13.91
C ALA A 393 15.73 1.59 -12.78
N LYS A 394 14.40 1.67 -12.88
CA LYS A 394 13.55 2.38 -11.92
C LYS A 394 13.35 1.65 -10.60
N PRO A 395 13.14 0.32 -10.57
CA PRO A 395 13.02 -0.43 -9.31
C PRO A 395 14.28 -0.32 -8.44
N VAL A 396 15.47 -0.46 -9.06
CA VAL A 396 16.73 -0.45 -8.33
C VAL A 396 17.06 0.95 -7.81
N GLU A 397 16.74 1.99 -8.57
CA GLU A 397 16.87 3.39 -8.14
C GLU A 397 16.14 3.64 -6.81
N ILE A 398 14.91 3.11 -6.64
CA ILE A 398 14.15 3.22 -5.38
C ILE A 398 14.86 2.47 -4.24
N LEU A 399 15.28 1.22 -4.46
CA LEU A 399 15.92 0.42 -3.42
C LEU A 399 17.27 1.03 -2.99
N GLU A 400 18.06 1.54 -3.94
CA GLU A 400 19.30 2.26 -3.66
C GLU A 400 19.03 3.56 -2.90
N PHE A 401 18.00 4.32 -3.29
CA PHE A 401 17.62 5.54 -2.60
C PHE A 401 17.24 5.27 -1.13
N LEU A 402 16.44 4.24 -0.87
CA LEU A 402 16.10 3.83 0.49
C LEU A 402 17.35 3.40 1.28
N ALA A 403 18.15 2.50 0.71
CA ALA A 403 19.32 1.96 1.40
C ALA A 403 20.40 3.02 1.67
N LYS A 404 20.55 4.01 0.77
CA LYS A 404 21.44 5.18 0.96
C LYS A 404 20.97 6.10 2.09
N ASN A 405 19.68 6.11 2.39
CA ASN A 405 19.09 6.88 3.50
C ASN A 405 18.87 6.03 4.75
N ASP A 406 19.75 5.04 4.95
CA ASP A 406 19.81 4.16 6.12
C ASP A 406 18.51 3.40 6.40
N TYR A 407 17.76 3.01 5.35
CA TYR A 407 16.70 2.03 5.47
C TYR A 407 17.25 0.62 5.22
N GLN A 408 16.92 -0.29 6.12
CA GLN A 408 17.11 -1.72 5.94
C GLN A 408 15.94 -2.29 5.14
N LEU A 409 16.24 -3.07 4.10
CA LEU A 409 15.24 -3.61 3.19
C LEU A 409 14.93 -5.06 3.55
N PHE A 410 13.67 -5.43 3.62
CA PHE A 410 13.23 -6.81 3.86
C PHE A 410 12.35 -7.26 2.70
N ALA A 411 12.74 -8.35 2.03
CA ALA A 411 11.88 -8.98 1.04
C ALA A 411 10.77 -9.77 1.72
N MET A 412 9.62 -9.82 1.05
CA MET A 412 8.47 -10.61 1.48
C MET A 412 8.23 -11.76 0.51
N GLU A 413 7.10 -12.46 0.66
CA GLU A 413 6.77 -13.54 -0.25
C GLU A 413 6.59 -13.01 -1.68
N ASN A 414 7.26 -13.65 -2.63
CA ASN A 414 7.04 -13.40 -4.05
C ASN A 414 5.60 -13.76 -4.43
N ILE A 415 4.92 -12.84 -5.09
CA ILE A 415 3.56 -12.96 -5.56
C ILE A 415 3.57 -13.07 -7.09
N GLY A 416 2.64 -13.85 -7.61
CA GLY A 416 2.35 -13.91 -9.03
C GLY A 416 0.87 -13.74 -9.25
N HIS A 417 0.49 -13.29 -10.44
CA HIS A 417 -0.91 -13.15 -10.81
C HIS A 417 -1.62 -14.52 -10.76
N PRO A 418 -2.95 -14.57 -10.48
CA PRO A 418 -3.70 -15.83 -10.48
C PRO A 418 -3.63 -16.62 -11.79
N LYS A 419 -3.40 -15.96 -12.93
CA LYS A 419 -3.16 -16.57 -14.25
C LYS A 419 -1.68 -16.83 -14.57
N SER A 420 -0.77 -16.61 -13.63
CA SER A 420 0.59 -17.13 -13.79
C SER A 420 0.51 -18.65 -13.95
N PRO A 421 1.38 -19.29 -14.75
CA PRO A 421 1.32 -20.74 -14.97
C PRO A 421 1.20 -21.47 -13.62
N ASP A 422 0.41 -22.56 -13.50
CA ASP A 422 0.15 -23.27 -12.23
C ASP A 422 1.42 -23.63 -11.43
N ASN A 423 2.56 -23.71 -12.12
CA ASN A 423 3.87 -23.94 -11.55
C ASN A 423 4.52 -22.70 -10.93
N GLY A 424 4.07 -21.47 -11.19
CA GLY A 424 4.64 -20.21 -10.68
C GLY A 424 4.51 -20.09 -9.15
N GLY A 425 3.33 -20.40 -8.61
CA GLY A 425 3.12 -20.52 -7.16
C GLY A 425 3.87 -21.69 -6.53
N TYR A 426 4.08 -22.78 -7.28
CA TYR A 426 4.81 -23.97 -6.83
C TYR A 426 6.35 -23.82 -6.92
N LEU A 427 6.88 -23.08 -7.89
CA LEU A 427 8.33 -22.91 -8.13
C LEU A 427 8.92 -21.79 -7.28
N ASN A 428 8.07 -20.93 -6.73
CA ASN A 428 8.32 -20.19 -5.52
C ASN A 428 8.80 -21.07 -4.35
N LYS A 429 8.60 -22.40 -4.34
CA LYS A 429 9.19 -23.29 -3.30
C LYS A 429 10.64 -23.67 -3.57
N PHE A 430 11.04 -23.82 -4.83
CA PHE A 430 12.31 -24.46 -5.20
C PHE A 430 13.43 -23.46 -5.48
N ASP A 431 13.12 -22.21 -5.82
CA ASP A 431 14.14 -21.21 -6.19
C ASP A 431 14.39 -20.12 -5.13
N ARG A 432 13.72 -20.18 -3.97
CA ARG A 432 13.90 -19.17 -2.89
C ARG A 432 15.33 -19.08 -2.40
N ASN A 433 16.00 -20.22 -2.30
CA ASN A 433 17.39 -20.28 -1.85
C ASN A 433 18.36 -19.66 -2.87
N ASN A 434 17.90 -19.37 -4.09
CA ASN A 434 18.69 -18.78 -5.15
C ASN A 434 18.32 -17.31 -5.42
N ILE A 435 17.43 -16.71 -4.62
CA ILE A 435 17.14 -15.27 -4.74
C ILE A 435 18.41 -14.50 -4.33
N PRO A 436 18.97 -13.65 -5.19
CA PRO A 436 20.23 -12.96 -4.95
C PRO A 436 20.03 -11.72 -4.08
N PHE A 437 19.78 -11.93 -2.78
CA PHE A 437 19.51 -10.86 -1.81
C PHE A 437 20.69 -9.92 -1.55
N ASP A 438 21.91 -10.32 -1.91
CA ASP A 438 23.13 -9.54 -1.66
C ASP A 438 23.39 -8.42 -2.68
N ASN A 439 22.60 -8.34 -3.76
CA ASN A 439 22.77 -7.35 -4.83
C ASN A 439 21.40 -6.90 -5.36
N LEU A 440 21.08 -5.61 -5.18
CA LEU A 440 19.78 -5.03 -5.56
C LEU A 440 19.44 -5.21 -7.04
N LYS A 441 20.43 -5.08 -7.93
CA LYS A 441 20.22 -5.24 -9.38
C LYS A 441 19.97 -6.70 -9.73
N GLU A 442 20.74 -7.63 -9.17
CA GLU A 442 20.52 -9.07 -9.38
C GLU A 442 19.18 -9.51 -8.80
N PHE A 443 18.80 -8.99 -7.63
CA PHE A 443 17.50 -9.24 -7.00
C PHE A 443 16.35 -8.82 -7.91
N CYS A 444 16.42 -7.60 -8.46
CA CYS A 444 15.43 -7.14 -9.43
C CYS A 444 15.42 -7.99 -10.71
N MET A 445 16.61 -8.29 -11.28
CA MET A 445 16.73 -9.08 -12.51
C MET A 445 16.19 -10.50 -12.33
N TRP A 446 16.20 -11.05 -11.11
CA TRP A 446 15.61 -12.34 -10.81
C TRP A 446 14.13 -12.44 -11.20
N TYR A 447 13.34 -11.36 -11.03
CA TYR A 447 11.92 -11.32 -11.44
C TYR A 447 11.74 -11.34 -12.96
N TYR A 448 12.58 -10.64 -13.71
CA TYR A 448 12.60 -10.75 -15.17
C TYR A 448 13.03 -12.15 -15.63
N ASN A 449 14.04 -12.73 -14.96
CA ASN A 449 14.50 -14.08 -15.27
C ASN A 449 13.45 -15.14 -14.91
N LEU A 450 12.57 -14.90 -13.93
CA LEU A 450 11.41 -15.75 -13.68
C LEU A 450 10.42 -15.72 -14.84
N GLU A 451 10.13 -14.54 -15.38
CA GLU A 451 9.27 -14.40 -16.56
C GLU A 451 9.86 -15.12 -17.78
N ASP A 452 11.15 -14.94 -18.04
CA ASP A 452 11.85 -15.60 -19.15
C ASP A 452 11.86 -17.14 -19.00
N ARG A 453 11.92 -17.65 -17.76
CA ARG A 453 11.85 -19.09 -17.46
C ARG A 453 10.43 -19.66 -17.53
N PHE A 454 9.43 -18.85 -17.23
CA PHE A 454 8.02 -19.25 -17.19
C PHE A 454 7.17 -18.33 -18.05
N PRO A 455 7.44 -18.28 -19.37
CA PRO A 455 6.72 -17.39 -20.26
C PRO A 455 5.25 -17.80 -20.34
N SER A 456 4.37 -16.81 -20.45
CA SER A 456 2.96 -17.03 -20.71
C SER A 456 2.47 -16.01 -21.74
N GLU A 457 1.65 -16.48 -22.67
CA GLU A 457 1.02 -15.62 -23.68
C GLU A 457 -0.02 -14.71 -23.04
N GLU A 458 -0.76 -15.21 -22.05
CA GLU A 458 -1.82 -14.48 -21.34
C GLU A 458 -1.32 -13.62 -20.18
N TYR A 459 -0.12 -13.89 -19.66
CA TYR A 459 0.43 -13.18 -18.51
C TYR A 459 1.58 -12.28 -18.94
N LYS A 460 1.29 -10.97 -19.00
CA LYS A 460 2.29 -9.94 -19.31
C LYS A 460 2.64 -9.05 -18.13
N MET A 461 1.82 -9.04 -17.08
CA MET A 461 2.05 -8.24 -15.87
C MET A 461 3.41 -8.56 -15.24
N GLY A 462 3.85 -9.83 -15.23
CA GLY A 462 5.13 -10.23 -14.63
C GLY A 462 5.04 -10.37 -13.11
N TYR A 463 6.11 -10.84 -12.48
CA TYR A 463 6.16 -11.19 -11.05
C TYR A 463 6.49 -9.98 -10.17
N TRP A 464 6.05 -10.01 -8.91
CA TRP A 464 6.32 -8.95 -7.94
C TRP A 464 6.47 -9.51 -6.54
N THR A 465 6.96 -8.70 -5.63
CA THR A 465 6.96 -8.99 -4.19
C THR A 465 6.59 -7.71 -3.47
N ASP A 466 6.36 -7.80 -2.17
CA ASP A 466 6.44 -6.62 -1.32
C ASP A 466 7.85 -6.46 -0.75
N ILE A 467 8.25 -5.21 -0.52
CA ILE A 467 9.46 -4.85 0.21
C ILE A 467 9.03 -4.01 1.41
N LEU A 468 9.50 -4.39 2.60
CA LEU A 468 9.39 -3.58 3.79
C LEU A 468 10.74 -2.90 4.03
N ALA A 469 10.78 -1.58 3.89
CA ALA A 469 11.91 -0.75 4.25
C ALA A 469 11.74 -0.23 5.68
N VAL A 470 12.78 -0.38 6.51
CA VAL A 470 12.76 0.02 7.93
C VAL A 470 13.90 0.98 8.19
N SER A 471 13.57 2.19 8.63
CA SER A 471 14.55 3.21 8.99
C SER A 471 15.43 2.73 10.15
N SER A 472 16.72 3.04 10.12
CA SER A 472 17.62 2.87 11.27
C SER A 472 17.20 3.69 12.51
N LYS A 473 16.29 4.66 12.35
CA LYS A 473 15.67 5.42 13.43
C LYS A 473 14.24 4.97 13.77
N ALA A 474 13.79 3.86 13.18
CA ALA A 474 12.44 3.36 13.38
C ALA A 474 12.17 3.13 14.87
N ARG A 475 11.01 3.62 15.32
CA ARG A 475 10.59 3.48 16.71
C ARG A 475 9.83 2.18 16.88
N PHE A 476 10.17 1.43 17.91
CA PHE A 476 9.47 0.22 18.30
C PHE A 476 9.16 0.25 19.79
N ALA A 477 8.09 -0.44 20.18
CA ALA A 477 7.79 -0.68 21.59
C ALA A 477 8.98 -1.41 22.23
N LYS A 478 9.25 -1.13 23.51
CA LYS A 478 10.27 -1.84 24.29
C LYS A 478 9.98 -3.35 24.32
N SER A 479 8.71 -3.72 24.32
CA SER A 479 8.25 -5.09 24.17
C SER A 479 7.38 -5.19 22.92
N PRO A 480 7.95 -5.55 21.74
CA PRO A 480 7.17 -5.67 20.51
C PRO A 480 6.00 -6.64 20.67
N ALA A 481 4.83 -6.25 20.15
CA ALA A 481 3.59 -7.01 20.33
C ALA A 481 3.47 -8.23 19.41
N THR A 482 4.26 -8.27 18.35
CA THR A 482 4.19 -9.24 17.25
C THR A 482 5.56 -9.80 16.93
N ASP A 483 5.59 -10.94 16.24
CA ASP A 483 6.86 -11.51 15.78
C ASP A 483 7.53 -10.65 14.71
N LEU A 484 6.75 -9.91 13.90
CA LEU A 484 7.30 -8.90 13.00
C LEU A 484 8.11 -7.87 13.80
N GLY A 485 7.51 -7.25 14.82
CA GLY A 485 8.18 -6.23 15.62
C GLY A 485 9.45 -6.74 16.30
N LYS A 486 9.47 -8.00 16.77
CA LYS A 486 10.68 -8.64 17.31
C LYS A 486 11.78 -8.79 16.26
N ILE A 487 11.42 -9.21 15.04
CA ILE A 487 12.37 -9.32 13.92
C ILE A 487 12.94 -7.95 13.58
N LEU A 488 12.09 -6.94 13.40
CA LEU A 488 12.52 -5.59 13.01
C LEU A 488 13.38 -4.93 14.08
N GLN A 489 12.98 -5.02 15.35
CA GLN A 489 13.74 -4.43 16.47
C GLN A 489 15.15 -5.00 16.58
N LYS A 490 15.34 -6.30 16.30
CA LYS A 490 16.65 -6.95 16.30
C LYS A 490 17.60 -6.31 15.28
N HIS A 491 17.09 -5.86 14.14
CA HIS A 491 17.93 -5.29 13.08
C HIS A 491 18.18 -3.80 13.23
N VAL A 492 17.27 -3.06 13.87
CA VAL A 492 17.46 -1.62 14.15
C VAL A 492 18.39 -1.38 15.36
N SER A 493 18.52 -2.35 16.27
CA SER A 493 19.36 -2.22 17.47
C SER A 493 20.85 -2.55 17.26
N ASN A 494 21.25 -2.94 16.05
CA ASN A 494 22.65 -3.24 15.67
C ASN A 494 23.19 -2.13 14.78
#